data_AF-A0A2V9EGS0-F1
#
_entry.id   AF-A0A2V9EGS0-F1
#
_cell.length_a   1.000
_cell.length_b   1.000
_cell.length_c   1.000
_cell.angle_alpha   90.00
_cell.angle_beta   90.00
_cell.angle_gamma   90.00
#
_symmetry.space_group_name_H-M   'P 1'
#
loop_
_entity.id
_entity.type
_entity.pdbx_description
1 polymer ?
#
loop_
_entity_poly.entity_id
_entity_poly.type
_entity_poly.pdbx_seq_one_letter_code
_entity_poly.pdbx_strand_id
1 'polypeptide(L)'
;MGKDGVLARLADNPHRRLVEDTIQEMRWWACFRDDRPSRVEGTAQASAKSKRTALTTRAFAPIKKTKPKIGRNEPCTCGSGKKYKKCCGA
;
A
#
# COMPACT_ATOMS: atom_id res chain seq x y z
N MET A 1 34.45 13.26 8.27
CA MET A 1 33.18 12.89 8.95
C MET A 1 32.43 11.89 8.08
N GLY A 2 32.72 10.59 8.26
CA GLY A 2 32.12 9.52 7.46
C GLY A 2 30.88 8.90 8.12
N LYS A 3 30.33 7.87 7.50
CA LYS A 3 29.21 7.06 8.01
C LYS A 3 29.46 6.57 9.44
N ASP A 4 30.68 6.13 9.73
CA ASP A 4 31.03 5.57 11.03
C ASP A 4 30.95 6.60 12.17
N GLY A 5 31.35 7.85 11.89
CA GLY A 5 31.21 8.96 12.85
C GLY A 5 29.75 9.35 13.10
N VAL A 6 28.89 9.23 12.08
CA VAL A 6 27.45 9.49 12.22
C VAL A 6 26.78 8.36 13.01
N LEU A 7 27.15 7.10 12.75
CA LEU A 7 26.63 5.95 13.49
C LEU A 7 27.05 5.99 14.96
N ALA A 8 28.32 6.31 15.25
CA ALA A 8 28.79 6.50 16.63
C ALA A 8 27.98 7.57 17.38
N ARG A 9 27.72 8.73 16.74
CA ARG A 9 26.89 9.79 17.35
C ARG A 9 25.44 9.37 17.58
N LEU A 10 24.91 8.50 16.73
CA LEU A 10 23.53 8.03 16.83
C LEU A 10 23.38 6.92 17.88
N ALA A 11 24.44 6.15 18.15
CA ALA A 11 24.44 5.09 19.16
C ALA A 11 24.13 5.61 20.58
N ASP A 12 24.64 6.80 20.91
CA ASP A 12 24.44 7.41 22.24
C ASP A 12 23.12 8.20 22.36
N ASN A 13 22.28 8.23 21.32
CA ASN A 13 21.05 9.01 21.32
C ASN A 13 19.86 8.16 21.79
N PRO A 14 19.31 8.39 23.00
CA PRO A 14 18.22 7.58 23.55
C PRO A 14 16.90 7.69 22.77
N HIS A 15 16.75 8.73 21.94
CA HIS A 15 15.58 8.92 21.08
C HIS A 15 15.71 8.30 19.69
N ARG A 16 16.88 7.73 19.35
CA ARG A 16 17.14 7.12 18.04
C ARG A 16 17.67 5.70 18.20
N ARG A 17 16.81 4.83 18.75
CA ARG A 17 17.07 3.39 18.73
C ARG A 17 17.02 2.90 17.28
N LEU A 18 18.10 2.25 16.82
CA LEU A 18 18.11 1.62 15.51
C LEU A 18 17.18 0.40 15.53
N VAL A 19 16.46 0.19 14.44
CA VAL A 19 15.70 -1.05 14.24
C VAL A 19 16.70 -2.12 13.82
N GLU A 20 17.18 -2.90 14.78
CA GLU A 20 18.14 -3.97 14.55
C GLU A 20 17.49 -5.19 13.88
N ASP A 21 16.26 -5.51 14.30
CA ASP A 21 15.44 -6.57 13.71
C ASP A 21 14.13 -5.99 13.18
N THR A 22 14.08 -5.81 11.86
CA THR A 22 12.89 -5.26 11.19
C THR A 22 11.66 -6.16 11.31
N ILE A 23 11.87 -7.48 11.42
CA ILE A 23 10.77 -8.45 11.50
C ILE A 23 10.19 -8.40 12.91
N GLN A 24 11.01 -8.49 13.95
CA GLN A 24 10.53 -8.45 15.33
C GLN A 24 9.80 -7.14 15.67
N GLU A 25 10.30 -6.00 15.17
CA GLU A 25 9.70 -4.68 15.44
C GLU A 25 8.42 -4.42 14.64
N MET A 26 8.22 -5.08 13.49
CA MET A 26 7.03 -4.89 12.65
C MET A 26 6.02 -6.04 12.70
N ARG A 27 6.36 -7.18 13.33
CA ARG A 27 5.46 -8.36 13.38
C ARG A 27 4.10 -8.09 14.03
N TRP A 28 4.01 -7.06 14.89
CA TRP A 28 2.75 -6.68 15.53
C TRP A 28 1.76 -6.02 14.55
N TRP A 29 2.24 -5.51 13.41
CA TRP A 29 1.35 -5.03 12.34
C TRP A 29 0.45 -6.16 11.88
N ALA A 30 -0.85 -5.86 11.76
CA ALA A 30 -1.86 -6.85 11.40
C ALA A 30 -1.54 -7.58 10.06
N CYS A 31 -0.72 -6.98 9.21
CA CYS A 31 -0.25 -7.55 7.95
C CYS A 31 0.90 -8.56 8.07
N PHE A 32 1.41 -8.85 9.27
CA PHE A 32 2.52 -9.81 9.52
C PHE A 32 2.24 -10.79 10.66
N ARG A 33 1.02 -10.76 11.21
CA ARG A 33 0.53 -11.73 12.19
C ARG A 33 0.58 -13.15 11.64
N ASP A 34 1.30 -14.03 12.36
CA ASP A 34 1.47 -15.46 12.06
C ASP A 34 0.17 -16.25 12.27
N ASP A 35 -0.79 -15.70 13.02
CA ASP A 35 -2.15 -16.23 13.19
C ASP A 35 -3.04 -16.07 11.95
N ARG A 36 -2.51 -15.53 10.85
CA ARG A 36 -3.21 -15.64 9.57
C ARG A 36 -3.00 -17.05 9.02
N PRO A 37 -4.06 -17.84 8.80
CA PRO A 37 -3.90 -19.15 8.21
C PRO A 37 -3.12 -19.00 6.90
N SER A 38 -2.01 -19.72 6.81
CA SER A 38 -1.18 -19.73 5.61
C SER A 38 -2.07 -20.03 4.42
N ARG A 39 -1.97 -19.23 3.37
CA ARG A 39 -2.74 -19.42 2.12
C ARG A 39 -2.22 -20.62 1.30
N VAL A 40 -1.87 -21.70 1.97
CA VAL A 40 -1.61 -23.02 1.41
C VAL A 40 -2.54 -23.92 2.22
N GLU A 41 -3.60 -24.46 1.64
CA GLU A 41 -3.52 -25.41 0.54
C GLU A 41 -4.51 -25.07 -0.58
N GLY A 42 -4.02 -25.13 -1.82
CA GLY A 42 -4.84 -24.95 -3.01
C GLY A 42 -5.79 -26.11 -3.20
N THR A 43 -7.02 -26.00 -2.72
CA THR A 43 -8.19 -26.55 -3.41
C THR A 43 -9.32 -25.53 -3.39
N ALA A 44 -10.02 -25.49 -4.51
CA ALA A 44 -10.95 -24.44 -4.86
C ALA A 44 -12.21 -24.46 -3.97
N GLN A 45 -12.75 -23.25 -3.76
CA GLN A 45 -14.16 -22.90 -3.53
C GLN A 45 -14.63 -22.55 -2.10
N ALA A 46 -15.33 -21.41 -2.09
CA ALA A 46 -16.47 -21.03 -1.25
C ALA A 46 -16.24 -20.48 0.18
N SER A 47 -16.41 -19.16 0.26
CA SER A 47 -17.35 -18.47 1.16
C SER A 47 -17.28 -18.76 2.67
N ALA A 48 -16.61 -17.87 3.41
CA ALA A 48 -17.00 -17.55 4.79
C ALA A 48 -17.18 -16.05 4.95
N LYS A 49 -18.45 -15.66 4.97
CA LYS A 49 -19.00 -14.31 5.06
C LYS A 49 -18.54 -13.65 6.36
N SER A 50 -17.57 -12.74 6.28
CA SER A 50 -17.30 -11.81 7.38
C SER A 50 -18.55 -10.95 7.56
N LYS A 51 -19.36 -11.27 8.58
CA LYS A 51 -20.51 -10.49 9.01
C LYS A 51 -20.00 -9.16 9.57
N ARG A 52 -19.71 -8.21 8.69
CA ARG A 52 -19.70 -6.79 9.05
C ARG A 52 -21.15 -6.45 9.40
N THR A 53 -21.42 -6.25 10.68
CA THR A 53 -22.66 -5.65 11.18
C THR A 53 -22.90 -4.37 10.37
N ALA A 54 -23.92 -4.44 9.51
CA ALA A 54 -24.27 -3.40 8.58
C ALA A 54 -24.83 -2.21 9.35
N LEU A 55 -23.95 -1.33 9.83
CA LEU A 55 -24.36 0.02 10.16
C LEU A 55 -24.83 0.63 8.84
N THR A 56 -26.10 1.00 8.79
CA THR A 56 -26.86 1.39 7.60
C THR A 56 -26.34 2.73 7.06
N THR A 57 -25.18 2.71 6.41
CA THR A 57 -24.82 3.75 5.44
C THR A 57 -25.74 3.54 4.24
N ARG A 58 -26.52 4.57 3.87
CA ARG A 58 -27.26 4.58 2.61
C ARG A 58 -26.35 4.09 1.51
N ALA A 59 -26.72 2.98 0.87
CA ALA A 59 -25.92 2.35 -0.17
C ALA A 59 -25.83 3.30 -1.37
N PHE A 60 -24.84 4.19 -1.37
CA PHE A 60 -24.42 4.87 -2.59
C PHE A 60 -23.82 3.80 -3.49
N ALA A 61 -24.49 3.51 -4.61
CA ALA A 61 -23.91 2.68 -5.63
C ALA A 61 -22.56 3.29 -6.04
N PRO A 62 -21.50 2.47 -6.21
CA PRO A 62 -20.21 2.99 -6.62
C PRO A 62 -20.36 3.69 -7.98
N ILE A 63 -19.89 4.93 -8.08
CA ILE A 63 -19.87 5.68 -9.35
C ILE A 63 -18.99 4.91 -10.33
N LYS A 64 -19.61 4.27 -11.32
CA LYS A 64 -18.88 3.66 -12.45
C LYS A 64 -18.48 4.78 -13.40
N LYS A 65 -17.20 4.83 -13.75
CA LYS A 65 -16.74 5.74 -14.81
C LYS A 65 -17.33 5.27 -16.13
N THR A 66 -18.02 6.16 -16.84
CA THR A 66 -18.54 5.89 -18.18
C THR A 66 -17.43 5.83 -19.22
N LYS A 67 -16.30 6.52 -18.96
CA LYS A 67 -15.14 6.55 -19.85
C LYS A 67 -13.96 5.75 -19.27
N PRO A 68 -13.16 5.09 -20.11
CA PRO A 68 -11.95 4.40 -19.68
C PRO A 68 -10.96 5.38 -19.05
N LYS A 69 -10.20 4.91 -18.06
CA LYS A 69 -9.11 5.71 -17.48
C LYS A 69 -7.99 5.80 -18.53
N ILE A 70 -7.57 7.00 -18.88
CA ILE A 70 -6.40 7.18 -19.74
C ILE A 70 -5.13 6.72 -19.02
N GLY A 71 -4.32 5.91 -19.71
CA GLY A 71 -3.05 5.44 -19.18
C GLY A 71 -2.03 6.58 -19.09
N ARG A 72 -1.13 6.53 -18.10
CA ARG A 72 -0.09 7.55 -17.88
C ARG A 72 0.80 7.77 -19.13
N ASN A 73 1.01 6.74 -19.95
CA ASN A 73 1.85 6.78 -21.14
C ASN A 73 1.08 6.96 -22.47
N GLU A 74 -0.25 6.95 -22.46
CA GLU A 74 -1.11 7.11 -23.65
C GLU A 74 -1.00 8.53 -24.25
N PRO A 75 -1.34 8.74 -25.53
CA PRO A 75 -1.38 10.08 -26.13
C PRO A 75 -2.38 10.98 -25.39
N CYS A 76 -1.99 12.22 -25.12
CA CYS A 76 -2.82 13.14 -24.37
C CYS A 76 -4.07 13.57 -25.15
N THR A 77 -5.23 13.54 -24.51
CA THR A 77 -6.52 13.91 -25.11
C THR A 77 -6.65 15.39 -25.48
N CYS A 78 -5.69 16.24 -25.10
CA CYS A 78 -5.66 17.66 -25.49
C CYS A 78 -5.13 17.90 -26.91
N GLY A 79 -4.76 16.84 -27.65
CA GLY A 79 -4.27 16.95 -29.03
C GLY A 79 -2.80 17.36 -29.16
N SER A 80 -2.05 17.44 -28.05
CA SER A 80 -0.64 17.86 -28.07
C SER A 80 0.33 16.82 -28.64
N GLY A 81 -0.12 15.58 -28.89
CA GLY A 81 0.72 14.45 -29.32
C GLY A 81 1.70 13.93 -28.26
N LYS A 82 1.76 14.56 -27.06
CA LYS A 82 2.63 14.13 -25.95
C LYS A 82 1.97 13.02 -25.12
N LYS A 83 2.77 12.19 -24.44
CA LYS A 83 2.27 11.23 -23.44
C LYS A 83 1.53 11.96 -22.33
N TYR A 84 0.40 11.43 -21.84
CA TYR A 84 -0.46 12.07 -20.82
C TYR A 84 0.35 12.58 -19.61
N LYS A 85 1.30 11.78 -19.10
CA LYS A 85 2.20 12.15 -17.98
C LYS A 85 3.13 13.34 -18.20
N LYS A 86 3.34 13.74 -19.46
CA LYS A 86 4.20 14.87 -19.85
C LYS A 86 3.37 16.04 -20.37
N CYS A 87 2.06 16.00 -20.18
CA CYS A 87 1.11 17.00 -20.66
C CYS A 87 0.07 17.27 -19.57
N CYS A 88 -1.18 16.81 -19.72
CA CYS A 88 -2.26 17.10 -18.76
C CYS A 88 -2.26 16.23 -17.49
N GLY A 89 -1.37 15.24 -17.38
CA GLY A 89 -1.24 14.36 -16.23
C GLY A 89 -0.07 14.71 -15.29
N ALA A 90 0.41 15.96 -15.36
CA ALA A 90 1.38 16.54 -14.43
C ALA A 90 0.67 17.22 -13.26
#